data_AF-A0A1V2IA76-F1
#
_entry.id   AF-A0A1V2IA76-F1
#
_cell.length_a   1.000
_cell.length_b   1.000
_cell.length_c   1.000
_cell.angle_alpha   90.00
_cell.angle_beta   90.00
_cell.angle_gamma   90.00
#
_symmetry.space_group_name_H-M   'P 1'
#
loop_
_entity.id
_entity.type
_entity.pdbx_description
1 polymer ?
#
loop_
_entity_poly.entity_id
_entity_poly.type
_entity_poly.pdbx_seq_one_letter_code
_entity_poly.pdbx_strand_id
1 'polypeptide(L)'
;MADDQVAVPAELFDALSRADAWSLWEEQTAEVRSTFISWVAKPRRAGERRARADVTVYHTVHGSLDQAIQRPRLWHAVLSLFGEAVS
;
A
#
# COMPACT_ATOMS: atom_id res chain seq x y z
N MET A 1 2.26 2.46 -26.33
CA MET A 1 1.86 1.78 -25.08
C MET A 1 2.54 2.57 -23.98
N ALA A 2 1.83 3.46 -23.29
CA ALA A 2 2.42 4.19 -22.17
C ALA A 2 2.52 3.21 -21.01
N ASP A 3 3.74 2.80 -20.69
CA ASP A 3 4.05 2.15 -19.42
C ASP A 3 3.81 3.23 -18.35
N ASP A 4 2.55 3.36 -17.91
CA ASP A 4 2.16 4.16 -16.74
C ASP A 4 2.67 3.41 -15.50
N GLN A 5 4.00 3.26 -15.43
CA GLN A 5 4.69 2.60 -14.36
C GLN A 5 4.64 3.58 -13.20
N VAL A 6 3.55 3.49 -12.42
CA VAL A 6 3.35 4.34 -11.25
C VAL A 6 4.55 4.13 -10.34
N ALA A 7 5.38 5.16 -10.22
CA ALA A 7 6.61 5.08 -9.44
C ALA A 7 6.28 4.74 -7.99
N VAL A 8 6.94 3.70 -7.45
CA VAL A 8 6.76 3.30 -6.06
C VAL A 8 7.22 4.45 -5.15
N PRO A 9 6.38 4.92 -4.20
CA PRO A 9 6.76 5.98 -3.27
C PRO A 9 8.00 5.59 -2.46
N ALA A 10 8.89 6.55 -2.19
CA ALA A 10 10.14 6.27 -1.47
C ALA A 10 9.89 5.57 -0.13
N GLU A 11 8.87 5.99 0.62
CA GLU A 11 8.52 5.34 1.89
C GLU A 11 8.10 3.87 1.73
N LEU A 12 7.40 3.52 0.64
CA LEU A 12 7.02 2.13 0.34
C LEU A 12 8.22 1.32 -0.14
N PHE A 13 9.05 1.91 -1.00
CA PHE A 13 10.30 1.29 -1.46
C PHE A 13 11.20 0.92 -0.27
N ASP A 14 11.42 1.87 0.65
CA ASP A 14 12.22 1.66 1.85
C ASP A 14 11.62 0.58 2.75
N ALA A 15 10.29 0.58 2.93
CA ALA A 15 9.62 -0.42 3.75
C ALA A 15 9.73 -1.83 3.16
N LEU A 16 9.49 -1.99 1.86
CA LEU A 16 9.61 -3.28 1.16
C LEU A 16 11.05 -3.80 1.22
N SER A 17 12.03 -2.92 1.01
CA SER A 17 13.45 -3.26 1.06
C SER A 17 13.89 -3.68 2.48
N ARG A 18 13.43 -2.98 3.52
CA ARG A 18 13.72 -3.34 4.91
C ARG A 18 13.14 -4.71 5.31
N ALA A 19 12.00 -5.08 4.74
CA ALA A 19 11.30 -6.32 5.05
C ALA A 19 11.65 -7.48 4.11
N ASP A 20 12.54 -7.27 3.14
CA ASP A 20 12.85 -8.24 2.07
C ASP A 20 11.59 -8.80 1.38
N ALA A 21 10.60 -7.93 1.17
CA ALA A 21 9.25 -8.31 0.74
C ALA A 21 8.99 -8.04 -0.76
N TRP A 22 10.03 -7.73 -1.55
CA TRP A 22 9.91 -7.38 -2.96
C TRP A 22 9.30 -8.50 -3.81
N SER A 23 9.76 -9.74 -3.63
CA SER A 23 9.21 -10.89 -4.37
C SER A 23 7.71 -11.05 -4.14
N LEU A 24 7.27 -10.98 -2.87
CA LEU A 24 5.86 -11.09 -2.49
C LEU A 24 5.01 -9.91 -3.00
N TRP A 25 5.62 -8.72 -3.08
CA TRP A 25 5.00 -7.54 -3.67
C TRP A 25 4.83 -7.70 -5.19
N GLU A 26 5.82 -8.22 -5.88
CA GLU A 26 5.80 -8.42 -7.34
C GLU A 26 4.83 -9.52 -7.79
N GLU A 27 4.56 -10.51 -6.93
CA GLU A 27 3.51 -11.51 -7.12
C GLU A 27 2.10 -10.91 -7.16
N GLN A 28 1.90 -9.70 -6.60
CA GLN A 28 0.60 -9.03 -6.61
C GLN A 28 0.22 -8.52 -8.00
N THR A 29 -1.07 -8.56 -8.31
CA THR A 29 -1.59 -8.02 -9.56
C THR A 29 -1.27 -6.53 -9.69
N ALA A 30 -1.14 -6.05 -10.93
CA ALA A 30 -0.84 -4.64 -11.19
C ALA A 30 -1.89 -3.69 -10.59
N GLU A 31 -3.16 -4.10 -10.56
CA GLU A 31 -4.26 -3.33 -9.96
C GLU A 31 -4.11 -3.19 -8.43
N VAL A 32 -3.77 -4.28 -7.77
CA VAL A 32 -3.51 -4.30 -6.32
C VAL A 32 -2.32 -3.41 -6.00
N ARG A 33 -1.21 -3.54 -6.74
CA ARG A 33 -0.02 -2.69 -6.56
C ARG A 33 -0.33 -1.21 -6.77
N SER A 34 -1.03 -0.87 -7.85
CA SER A 34 -1.41 0.51 -8.17
C SER A 34 -2.31 1.14 -7.08
N THR A 35 -3.24 0.37 -6.53
CA THR A 35 -4.12 0.81 -5.43
C THR A 35 -3.31 1.20 -4.20
N PHE A 36 -2.40 0.33 -3.76
CA PHE A 36 -1.59 0.58 -2.58
C PHE A 36 -0.52 1.66 -2.80
N ILE A 37 0.08 1.73 -3.99
CA ILE A 37 0.98 2.84 -4.37
C ILE A 37 0.24 4.18 -4.24
N SER A 38 -0.96 4.29 -4.83
CA SER A 38 -1.78 5.50 -4.78
C SER A 38 -2.19 5.85 -3.35
N TRP A 39 -2.54 4.84 -2.56
CA TRP A 39 -2.91 5.01 -1.16
C TRP A 39 -1.74 5.52 -0.30
N VAL A 40 -0.54 4.97 -0.48
CA VAL A 40 0.67 5.42 0.21
C VAL A 40 1.09 6.82 -0.25
N ALA A 41 0.91 7.15 -1.53
CA ALA A 41 1.25 8.46 -2.08
C ALA A 41 0.28 9.59 -1.65
N LYS A 42 -0.99 9.26 -1.32
CA LYS A 42 -2.06 10.24 -1.05
C LYS A 42 -1.73 11.26 0.07
N PRO A 43 -1.15 10.89 1.22
CA PRO A 43 -0.84 11.85 2.28
C PRO A 43 0.29 12.82 1.93
N ARG A 44 0.11 14.10 2.29
CA ARG A 44 1.16 15.12 2.15
C ARG A 44 2.29 14.94 3.16
N ARG A 45 1.99 14.42 4.36
CA ARG A 45 2.96 14.26 5.44
C ARG A 45 3.75 12.95 5.28
N ALA A 46 5.08 13.05 5.32
CA ALA A 46 5.96 11.89 5.22
C ALA A 46 5.71 10.84 6.30
N GLY A 47 5.37 11.27 7.53
CA GLY A 47 5.05 10.33 8.62
C GLY A 47 3.83 9.46 8.33
N GLU A 48 2.78 10.02 7.72
CA GLU A 48 1.57 9.28 7.34
C GLU A 48 1.85 8.35 6.15
N ARG A 49 2.66 8.78 5.17
CA ARG A 49 3.11 7.90 4.08
C ARG A 49 3.90 6.71 4.60
N ARG A 50 4.82 6.93 5.56
CA ARG A 50 5.55 5.83 6.21
C ARG A 50 4.61 4.87 6.92
N ALA A 51 3.63 5.36 7.68
CA ALA A 51 2.66 4.50 8.34
C ALA A 51 1.86 3.65 7.33
N ARG A 52 1.42 4.23 6.20
CA ARG A 52 0.75 3.49 5.14
C ARG A 52 1.67 2.49 4.44
N ALA A 53 2.94 2.84 4.23
CA ALA A 53 3.94 1.94 3.68
C ALA A 53 4.14 0.73 4.61
N ASP A 54 4.29 0.95 5.91
CA ASP A 54 4.44 -0.13 6.89
C ASP A 54 3.21 -1.05 6.91
N VAL A 55 1.99 -0.51 6.83
CA VAL A 55 0.75 -1.31 6.70
C VAL A 55 0.73 -2.12 5.41
N THR A 56 1.13 -1.52 4.29
CA THR A 56 1.21 -2.22 2.99
C THR A 56 2.14 -3.42 3.10
N VAL A 57 3.35 -3.21 3.62
CA VAL A 57 4.35 -4.27 3.81
C VAL A 57 3.86 -5.34 4.78
N TYR A 58 3.18 -4.96 5.86
CA TYR A 58 2.57 -5.93 6.77
C TYR A 58 1.64 -6.88 6.01
N HIS A 59 0.73 -6.35 5.20
CA HIS A 59 -0.17 -7.19 4.40
C HIS A 59 0.54 -7.97 3.29
N THR A 60 1.63 -7.43 2.73
CA THR A 60 2.45 -8.11 1.71
C THR A 60 3.04 -9.38 2.29
N VAL A 61 3.72 -9.25 3.44
CA VAL A 61 4.41 -10.37 4.11
C VAL A 61 3.42 -11.44 4.58
N HIS A 62 2.20 -11.05 4.94
CA HIS A 62 1.16 -11.99 5.40
C HIS A 62 0.27 -12.52 4.27
N GLY A 63 0.56 -12.18 2.99
CA GLY A 63 -0.23 -12.65 1.85
C GLY A 63 -1.70 -12.22 1.87
N SER A 64 -2.00 -11.08 2.49
CA SER A 64 -3.39 -10.60 2.71
C SER A 64 -3.70 -9.30 1.96
N LEU A 65 -2.84 -8.92 1.02
CA LEU A 65 -2.90 -7.65 0.32
C LEU A 65 -4.09 -7.60 -0.67
N ASP A 66 -4.41 -8.72 -1.34
CA ASP A 66 -5.61 -8.83 -2.17
C ASP A 66 -6.90 -8.82 -1.32
N GLN A 67 -6.90 -9.52 -0.18
CA GLN A 67 -8.04 -9.58 0.73
C GLN A 67 -8.37 -8.23 1.37
N ALA A 68 -7.35 -7.40 1.58
CA ALA A 68 -7.51 -6.04 2.06
C ALA A 68 -8.36 -5.20 1.08
N ILE A 69 -8.25 -5.44 -0.23
CA ILE A 69 -9.04 -4.76 -1.26
C ILE A 69 -10.42 -5.41 -1.42
N GLN A 70 -10.50 -6.75 -1.42
CA GLN A 70 -11.76 -7.46 -1.67
C GLN A 70 -12.79 -7.32 -0.53
N ARG A 71 -12.39 -6.88 0.66
CA ARG A 71 -13.29 -6.66 1.79
C ARG A 71 -13.47 -5.16 2.05
N PRO A 72 -14.40 -4.48 1.36
CA PRO A 72 -14.57 -3.03 1.47
C PRO A 72 -14.77 -2.55 2.92
N ARG A 73 -15.42 -3.33 3.78
CA ARG A 73 -15.55 -2.99 5.22
C ARG A 73 -14.23 -3.01 5.97
N LEU A 74 -13.34 -3.95 5.67
CA LEU A 74 -11.99 -4.01 6.25
C LEU A 74 -11.09 -2.93 5.65
N TRP A 75 -11.22 -2.66 4.35
CA TRP A 75 -10.53 -1.55 3.71
C TRP A 75 -10.93 -0.23 4.36
N HIS A 76 -12.23 0.05 4.51
CA HIS A 76 -12.70 1.25 5.22
C HIS A 76 -12.27 1.28 6.69
N ALA A 77 -12.17 0.14 7.38
CA ALA A 77 -11.65 0.07 8.75
C ALA A 77 -10.15 0.41 8.81
N VAL A 78 -9.34 -0.11 7.87
CA VAL A 78 -7.92 0.22 7.74
C VAL A 78 -7.75 1.69 7.36
N LEU A 79 -8.52 2.20 6.41
CA LEU A 79 -8.52 3.61 6.02
C LEU A 79 -8.94 4.54 7.17
N SER A 80 -9.93 4.15 7.97
CA SER A 80 -10.42 4.97 9.10
C SER A 80 -9.49 4.96 10.31
N LEU A 81 -8.85 3.83 10.62
CA LEU A 81 -7.83 3.74 11.69
C LEU A 81 -6.59 4.61 11.40
N PHE A 82 -6.26 4.82 10.12
CA PHE A 82 -5.07 5.54 9.68
C PHE A 82 -5.36 6.86 8.97
N GLY A 83 -6.53 7.47 9.22
CA GLY A 83 -6.77 8.89 8.94
C GLY A 83 -7.69 9.24 7.77
N GLU A 84 -8.73 8.46 7.51
CA GLU A 84 -9.88 8.93 6.72
C GLU A 84 -11.16 8.93 7.56
N ALA A 85 -11.32 9.98 8.39
CA ALA A 85 -12.65 10.47 8.68
C ALA A 85 -13.15 11.13 7.40
N VAL A 86 -14.03 10.43 6.67
CA VAL A 86 -14.74 10.97 5.52
C VAL A 86 -15.41 12.29 5.92
N SER A 87 -15.03 13.38 5.27
CA SER A 87 -15.80 14.61 5.08
C SER A 87 -15.57 15.11 3.67
#